data_AF-A0A6G2FZV7-F1
#
_entry.id   AF-A0A6G2FZV7-F1
#
_cell.length_a   1.000
_cell.length_b   1.000
_cell.length_c   1.000
_cell.angle_alpha   90.00
_cell.angle_beta   90.00
_cell.angle_gamma   90.00
#
_symmetry.space_group_name_H-M   'P 1'
#
loop_
_entity.id
_entity.type
_entity.pdbx_description
1 polymer ?
#
loop_
_entity_poly.entity_id
_entity_poly.type
_entity_poly.pdbx_seq_one_letter_code
_entity_poly.pdbx_strand_id
1 'polypeptide(L)'
;MADYRPGACNIGEAEQRRRYALGAVAAVATLGLVTWVFGFGGPGWALVLAAVPLFGAAEGYFQGKYQFCTGFAALGIYDVSADGDTRRQVTDEANRRADLRRAWQIHAYAAATAVGGAVLLYVLELFVSSS
;
A
#
# COMPACT_ATOMS: atom_id res chain seq x y z
N MET A 1 9.86 -16.32 -15.50
CA MET A 1 10.47 -15.85 -14.23
C MET A 1 10.50 -14.34 -14.29
N ALA A 2 10.18 -13.63 -13.20
CA ALA A 2 10.32 -12.19 -13.19
C ALA A 2 11.81 -11.85 -13.10
N ASP A 3 12.29 -10.89 -13.89
CA ASP A 3 13.64 -10.36 -13.79
C ASP A 3 13.62 -9.00 -13.11
N TYR A 4 14.66 -8.71 -12.33
CA TYR A 4 14.83 -7.39 -11.73
C TYR A 4 14.95 -6.33 -12.81
N ARG A 5 14.15 -5.28 -12.68
CA ARG A 5 14.14 -4.12 -13.58
C ARG A 5 14.10 -2.85 -12.74
N PRO A 6 15.17 -2.03 -12.72
CA PRO A 6 15.25 -0.83 -11.91
C PRO A 6 14.04 0.09 -12.11
N GLY A 7 13.40 0.50 -11.01
CA GLY A 7 12.22 1.35 -10.99
C GLY A 7 10.94 0.73 -11.57
N ALA A 8 10.97 -0.55 -11.97
CA ALA A 8 9.86 -1.23 -12.64
C ALA A 8 9.43 -2.52 -11.96
N CYS A 9 10.38 -3.36 -11.51
CA CYS A 9 10.10 -4.63 -10.84
C CYS A 9 11.27 -4.99 -9.91
N ASN A 10 10.99 -5.23 -8.63
CA ASN A 10 11.99 -5.70 -7.66
C ASN A 10 11.50 -6.87 -6.78
N ILE A 11 10.29 -7.39 -7.04
CA ILE A 11 9.74 -8.55 -6.33
C ILE A 11 9.10 -9.61 -7.23
N GLY A 12 9.31 -10.88 -6.87
CA GLY A 12 8.68 -12.06 -7.48
C GLY A 12 7.26 -12.32 -6.98
N GLU A 13 6.65 -13.41 -7.45
CA GLU A 13 5.25 -13.73 -7.14
C GLU A 13 4.98 -13.96 -5.65
N ALA A 14 5.88 -14.66 -4.93
CA ALA A 14 5.71 -14.91 -3.51
C ALA A 14 5.63 -13.60 -2.70
N GLU A 15 6.55 -12.66 -2.98
CA GLU A 15 6.53 -11.34 -2.37
C GLU A 15 5.29 -10.53 -2.78
N GLN A 16 4.84 -10.59 -4.03
CA GLN A 16 3.59 -9.95 -4.45
C GLN A 16 2.38 -10.46 -3.64
N ARG A 17 2.28 -11.78 -3.44
CA ARG A 17 1.22 -12.39 -2.61
C ARG A 17 1.31 -11.90 -1.16
N ARG A 18 2.53 -11.78 -0.60
CA ARG A 18 2.75 -11.21 0.75
C ARG A 18 2.24 -9.75 0.82
N ARG A 19 2.50 -8.91 -0.19
CA ARG A 19 2.01 -7.51 -0.22
C ARG A 19 0.49 -7.42 -0.36
N TYR A 20 -0.11 -8.23 -1.21
CA TYR A 20 -1.58 -8.30 -1.30
C TYR A 20 -2.22 -8.79 0.01
N ALA A 21 -1.63 -9.80 0.67
CA ALA A 21 -2.14 -10.29 1.95
C ALA A 21 -2.08 -9.21 3.05
N LEU A 22 -0.95 -8.50 3.17
CA LEU A 22 -0.83 -7.37 4.10
C LEU A 22 -1.84 -6.25 3.77
N GLY A 23 -1.98 -5.93 2.49
CA GLY A 23 -2.99 -4.96 2.03
C GLY A 23 -4.42 -5.38 2.36
N ALA A 24 -4.74 -6.67 2.23
CA ALA A 24 -6.05 -7.22 2.57
C ALA A 24 -6.33 -7.14 4.08
N VAL A 25 -5.35 -7.43 4.93
CA VAL A 25 -5.49 -7.25 6.40
C VAL A 25 -5.78 -5.79 6.74
N ALA A 26 -5.06 -4.85 6.12
CA ALA A 26 -5.29 -3.42 6.32
C ALA A 26 -6.66 -2.96 5.77
N ALA A 27 -7.12 -3.55 4.66
CA ALA A 27 -8.46 -3.30 4.12
C ALA A 27 -9.55 -3.79 5.09
N VAL A 28 -9.40 -4.97 5.68
CA VAL A 28 -10.32 -5.49 6.70
C VAL A 28 -10.37 -4.58 7.93
N ALA A 29 -9.22 -4.07 8.39
CA ALA A 29 -9.17 -3.10 9.48
C ALA A 29 -9.92 -1.80 9.12
N THR A 30 -9.75 -1.31 7.88
CA THR A 30 -10.49 -0.14 7.38
C THR A 30 -12.00 -0.39 7.37
N LEU A 31 -12.44 -1.55 6.86
CA LEU A 31 -13.85 -1.94 6.83
C LEU A 31 -14.45 -2.08 8.23
N GLY A 32 -13.69 -2.59 9.20
CA GLY A 32 -14.11 -2.68 10.60
C GLY A 32 -14.40 -1.29 11.19
N LEU A 33 -13.52 -0.33 10.95
CA LEU A 33 -13.70 1.05 11.42
C LEU A 33 -14.90 1.72 10.74
N VAL A 34 -15.04 1.59 9.42
CA VAL A 34 -16.18 2.15 8.67
C VAL A 34 -17.50 1.53 9.16
N THR A 35 -17.54 0.21 9.31
CA THR A 35 -18.72 -0.51 9.83
C THR A 35 -19.07 -0.04 11.24
N TRP A 36 -18.09 0.20 12.10
CA TRP A 36 -18.32 0.72 13.45
C TRP A 36 -18.95 2.12 13.43
N VAL A 37 -18.44 3.03 12.61
CA VAL A 37 -18.98 4.40 12.49
C VAL A 37 -20.41 4.38 11.95
N PHE A 38 -20.63 3.78 10.78
CA PHE A 38 -21.93 3.84 10.11
C PHE A 38 -22.97 2.86 10.66
N GLY A 39 -22.55 1.72 11.22
CA GLY A 39 -23.46 0.66 11.67
C GLY A 39 -23.72 0.64 13.18
N PHE A 40 -22.82 1.22 13.98
CA PHE A 40 -22.86 1.12 15.44
C PHE A 40 -22.71 2.48 16.15
N GLY A 41 -22.90 3.59 15.43
CA GLY A 41 -22.90 4.94 16.00
C GLY A 41 -21.52 5.39 16.50
N GLY A 42 -20.44 4.89 15.91
CA GLY A 42 -19.11 5.43 16.16
C GLY A 42 -19.02 6.91 15.75
N PRO A 43 -18.17 7.71 16.40
CA PRO A 43 -18.12 9.13 16.11
C PRO A 43 -17.49 9.40 14.73
N GLY A 44 -18.08 10.29 13.94
CA GLY A 44 -17.64 10.59 12.56
C GLY A 44 -16.16 11.00 12.43
N TRP A 45 -15.58 11.67 13.44
CA TRP A 45 -14.16 12.03 13.45
C TRP A 45 -13.23 10.79 13.39
N ALA A 46 -13.69 9.63 13.83
CA ALA A 46 -12.91 8.38 13.76
C ALA A 46 -12.59 7.99 12.32
N LEU A 47 -13.35 8.44 11.32
CA LEU A 47 -13.05 8.21 9.90
C LEU A 47 -11.74 8.84 9.45
N VAL A 48 -11.23 9.86 10.16
CA VAL A 48 -9.87 10.38 9.92
C VAL A 48 -8.82 9.31 10.21
N LEU A 49 -9.04 8.47 11.23
CA LEU A 49 -8.15 7.35 11.56
C LEU A 49 -8.18 6.27 10.48
N ALA A 50 -9.24 6.18 9.66
CA ALA A 50 -9.34 5.23 8.55
C ALA A 50 -8.27 5.46 7.48
N ALA A 51 -7.68 6.66 7.39
CA ALA A 51 -6.61 6.96 6.45
C ALA A 51 -5.39 6.06 6.65
N VAL A 52 -5.06 5.66 7.88
CA VAL A 52 -3.88 4.82 8.16
C VAL A 52 -4.02 3.39 7.63
N PRO A 53 -5.06 2.60 8.01
CA PRO A 53 -5.24 1.27 7.44
C PRO A 53 -5.58 1.33 5.94
N LEU A 54 -6.22 2.41 5.45
CA LEU A 54 -6.46 2.58 4.02
C LEU A 54 -5.16 2.82 3.24
N PHE A 55 -4.20 3.57 3.82
CA PHE A 55 -2.85 3.70 3.27
C PHE A 55 -2.16 2.34 3.18
N GLY A 56 -2.22 1.53 4.25
CA GLY A 56 -1.67 0.18 4.24
C GLY A 56 -2.31 -0.73 3.18
N ALA A 57 -3.62 -0.62 2.99
CA ALA A 57 -4.34 -1.34 1.95
C ALA A 57 -3.87 -0.92 0.54
N ALA A 58 -3.75 0.38 0.31
CA ALA A 58 -3.30 0.94 -0.96
C ALA A 58 -1.82 0.62 -1.25
N GLU A 59 -0.95 0.67 -0.24
CA GLU A 59 0.45 0.22 -0.33
C GLU A 59 0.54 -1.24 -0.78
N GLY A 60 -0.17 -2.14 -0.09
CA GLY A 60 -0.18 -3.56 -0.44
C GLY A 60 -0.67 -3.80 -1.87
N TYR A 61 -1.74 -3.10 -2.28
CA TYR A 61 -2.27 -3.17 -3.64
C TYR A 61 -1.28 -2.66 -4.69
N PHE A 62 -0.73 -1.45 -4.52
CA PHE A 62 0.18 -0.85 -5.51
C PHE A 62 1.52 -1.59 -5.56
N GLN A 63 2.09 -2.01 -4.43
CA GLN A 63 3.30 -2.81 -4.42
C GLN A 63 3.09 -4.16 -5.13
N GLY A 64 1.97 -4.84 -4.88
CA GLY A 64 1.61 -6.07 -5.58
C GLY A 64 1.38 -5.86 -7.09
N LYS A 65 0.60 -4.83 -7.45
CA LYS A 65 0.25 -4.50 -8.85
C LYS A 65 1.47 -4.16 -9.70
N TYR A 66 2.39 -3.41 -9.12
CA TYR A 66 3.60 -2.98 -9.81
C TYR A 66 4.76 -3.94 -9.62
N GLN A 67 4.56 -5.06 -8.91
CA GLN A 67 5.62 -6.03 -8.65
C GLN A 67 6.84 -5.36 -8.03
N PHE A 68 6.58 -4.41 -7.13
CA PHE A 68 7.59 -3.52 -6.60
C PHE A 68 7.39 -3.25 -5.11
N CYS A 69 8.32 -3.69 -4.28
CA CYS A 69 8.36 -3.39 -2.85
C CYS A 69 9.15 -2.11 -2.56
N THR A 70 8.50 -1.14 -1.93
CA THR A 70 9.10 0.14 -1.52
C THR A 70 10.13 -0.02 -0.42
N GLY A 71 9.92 -0.96 0.51
CA GLY A 71 10.89 -1.31 1.55
C GLY A 71 12.17 -1.92 0.99
N PHE A 72 12.07 -2.76 -0.04
CA PHE A 72 13.25 -3.32 -0.72
C PHE A 72 14.04 -2.24 -1.45
N ALA A 73 13.35 -1.30 -2.12
CA ALA A 73 14.00 -0.14 -2.71
C ALA A 73 14.76 0.70 -1.67
N ALA A 74 14.17 0.95 -0.49
CA ALA A 74 14.82 1.69 0.60
C ALA A 74 16.06 0.95 1.14
N LEU A 75 16.01 -0.38 1.22
CA LEU A 75 17.12 -1.23 1.65
C LEU A 75 18.18 -1.45 0.54
N GLY A 76 17.93 -1.03 -0.70
CA GLY A 76 18.83 -1.29 -1.83
C GLY A 76 18.91 -2.76 -2.21
N ILE A 77 17.81 -3.49 -2.09
CA ILE A 77 17.71 -4.92 -2.40
C ILE A 77 16.55 -5.22 -3.36
N TYR A 78 16.55 -6.42 -3.90
CA TYR A 78 15.44 -7.00 -4.65
C TYR A 78 15.34 -8.51 -4.39
N ASP A 79 14.16 -9.08 -4.65
CA ASP A 79 13.95 -10.52 -4.58
C ASP A 79 12.93 -10.97 -5.64
N VAL A 80 13.42 -11.44 -6.78
CA VAL A 80 12.59 -11.91 -7.90
C VAL A 80 12.51 -13.43 -7.98
N SER A 81 12.96 -14.15 -6.95
CA SER A 81 12.83 -15.61 -6.93
C SER A 81 11.37 -16.03 -6.72
N ALA A 82 11.08 -17.29 -7.06
CA ALA A 82 9.73 -17.83 -6.98
C ALA A 82 9.25 -17.97 -5.53
N ASP A 83 10.17 -18.24 -4.60
CA ASP A 83 9.93 -18.43 -3.16
C ASP A 83 9.99 -17.11 -2.36
N GLY A 84 10.64 -16.08 -2.89
CA GLY A 84 10.77 -14.77 -2.23
C GLY A 84 11.76 -14.76 -1.06
N ASP A 85 12.75 -15.65 -1.10
CA ASP A 85 13.79 -15.78 -0.08
C ASP A 85 15.22 -15.67 -0.66
N THR A 86 15.37 -15.34 -1.95
CA THR A 86 16.67 -15.12 -2.61
C THR A 86 16.93 -13.62 -2.84
N ARG A 87 17.22 -12.92 -1.74
CA ARG A 87 17.53 -11.48 -1.77
C ARG A 87 18.87 -11.20 -2.42
N ARG A 88 18.92 -10.16 -3.26
CA ARG A 88 20.14 -9.66 -3.91
C ARG A 88 20.27 -8.16 -3.71
N GLN A 89 21.50 -7.67 -3.67
CA GLN A 89 21.78 -6.25 -3.57
C GLN A 89 21.70 -5.56 -4.93
N VAL A 90 21.24 -4.32 -4.93
CA VAL A 90 21.36 -3.38 -6.06
C VAL A 90 22.67 -2.62 -5.88
N THR A 91 23.71 -3.02 -6.60
CA THR A 91 25.06 -2.44 -6.46
C THR A 91 25.24 -1.14 -7.23
N ASP A 92 24.51 -0.97 -8.34
CA ASP A 92 24.55 0.23 -9.16
C ASP A 92 23.72 1.36 -8.55
N GLU A 93 24.34 2.53 -8.38
CA GLU A 93 23.72 3.69 -7.73
C GLU A 93 22.61 4.33 -8.60
N ALA A 94 22.70 4.26 -9.93
CA ALA A 94 21.65 4.76 -10.81
C ALA A 94 20.38 3.89 -10.69
N ASN A 95 20.56 2.58 -10.54
CA ASN A 95 19.47 1.63 -10.28
C ASN A 95 18.82 1.88 -8.91
N ARG A 96 19.61 2.12 -7.85
CA ARG A 96 19.08 2.50 -6.54
C ARG A 96 18.24 3.78 -6.60
N ARG A 97 18.71 4.79 -7.34
CA ARG A 97 17.94 6.04 -7.54
C ARG A 97 16.66 5.82 -8.33
N ALA A 98 16.67 4.93 -9.32
CA ALA A 98 15.45 4.55 -10.04
C ALA A 98 14.44 3.86 -9.10
N ASP A 99 14.91 2.95 -8.26
CA ASP A 99 14.08 2.23 -7.29
C ASP A 99 13.49 3.18 -6.23
N LEU A 100 14.28 4.12 -5.70
CA LEU A 100 13.81 5.12 -4.75
C LEU A 100 12.75 6.06 -5.36
N ARG A 101 12.94 6.50 -6.62
CA ARG A 101 11.93 7.29 -7.33
C ARG A 101 10.63 6.53 -7.47
N ARG A 102 10.70 5.23 -7.80
CA ARG A 102 9.52 4.38 -7.89
C ARG A 102 8.84 4.19 -6.54
N ALA A 103 9.60 4.01 -5.47
CA ALA A 103 9.06 3.89 -4.12
C ALA A 103 8.26 5.14 -3.71
N TRP A 104 8.81 6.34 -3.95
CA TRP A 104 8.10 7.60 -3.69
C TRP A 104 6.81 7.74 -4.51
N GLN A 105 6.79 7.30 -5.76
CA GLN A 105 5.55 7.29 -6.56
C GLN A 105 4.49 6.38 -5.95
N ILE A 106 4.87 5.17 -5.51
CA ILE A 106 3.94 4.24 -4.87
C ILE A 106 3.39 4.82 -3.58
N HIS A 107 4.24 5.40 -2.73
CA HIS A 107 3.83 6.11 -1.52
C HIS A 107 2.87 7.27 -1.83
N ALA A 108 3.14 8.04 -2.88
CA ALA A 108 2.27 9.14 -3.28
C ALA A 108 0.89 8.63 -3.76
N TYR A 109 0.85 7.56 -4.55
CA TYR A 109 -0.42 6.95 -4.97
C TYR A 109 -1.21 6.41 -3.78
N ALA A 110 -0.54 5.69 -2.88
CA ALA A 110 -1.18 5.14 -1.68
C ALA A 110 -1.70 6.25 -0.75
N ALA A 111 -0.93 7.31 -0.55
CA ALA A 111 -1.33 8.48 0.24
C ALA A 111 -2.53 9.20 -0.40
N ALA A 112 -2.52 9.40 -1.72
CA ALA A 112 -3.65 10.01 -2.42
C ALA A 112 -4.92 9.16 -2.30
N THR A 113 -4.81 7.84 -2.44
CA THR A 113 -5.94 6.91 -2.22
C THR A 113 -6.45 6.98 -0.78
N ALA A 114 -5.55 6.99 0.20
CA ALA A 114 -5.91 7.04 1.61
C ALA A 114 -6.62 8.33 2.01
N VAL A 115 -6.06 9.48 1.62
CA VAL A 115 -6.65 10.79 1.90
C VAL A 115 -7.98 10.95 1.16
N GLY A 116 -8.01 10.62 -0.15
CA GLY A 116 -9.24 10.72 -0.94
C GLY A 116 -10.36 9.84 -0.40
N GLY A 117 -10.05 8.60 -0.01
CA GLY A 117 -11.03 7.69 0.60
C GLY A 117 -11.51 8.15 1.98
N ALA A 118 -10.61 8.62 2.85
CA ALA A 118 -11.01 9.15 4.16
C ALA A 118 -11.90 10.40 4.04
N VAL A 119 -11.57 11.33 3.14
CA VAL A 119 -12.40 12.51 2.84
C VAL A 119 -13.78 12.09 2.32
N LEU A 120 -13.83 11.13 1.38
CA LEU A 120 -15.09 10.63 0.85
C LEU A 120 -15.95 10.03 1.96
N LEU A 121 -15.38 9.18 2.81
CA LEU A 121 -16.10 8.56 3.93
C LEU A 121 -16.63 9.62 4.90
N TYR A 122 -15.81 10.60 5.25
CA TYR A 122 -16.22 11.68 6.16
C TYR A 122 -17.36 12.52 5.56
N VAL A 123 -17.27 12.88 4.28
CA VAL A 123 -18.35 13.60 3.58
C VAL A 123 -19.64 12.78 3.56
N LEU A 124 -19.55 11.47 3.29
CA LEU A 124 -20.72 10.57 3.32
C LEU A 124 -21.35 10.51 4.72
N GLU A 125 -20.54 10.47 5.78
CA GLU A 125 -21.04 10.50 7.16
C GLU A 125 -21.79 11.80 7.46
N LEU A 126 -21.25 12.96 7.05
CA LEU A 126 -21.94 14.23 7.22
C LEU A 126 -23.31 14.25 6.52
N PHE A 127 -23.40 13.70 5.31
CA PHE A 127 -24.68 13.59 4.59
C PHE A 127 -25.67 12.68 5.32
N VAL A 128 -25.22 11.50 5.77
CA VAL A 128 -26.06 10.55 6.52
C VAL A 128 -26.54 11.14 7.84
N SER A 129 -25.65 11.79 8.59
CA SER A 129 -25.96 12.41 9.88
C SER A 129 -26.84 13.66 9.76
N SER A 130 -26.97 14.24 8.56
CA SER A 130 -27.83 15.40 8.26
C SER A 130 -29.22 15.05 7.71
N SER A 131 -29.48 13.76 7.44
CA SER A 131 -30.74 13.25 6.87
C SER A 131 -31.64 12.70 7.97
#